data_AF-A0A9X3LSK8-F1
#
_entry.id   AF-A0A9X3LSK8-F1
#
_cell.length_a   1.000
_cell.length_b   1.000
_cell.length_c   1.000
_cell.angle_alpha   90.00
_cell.angle_beta   90.00
_cell.angle_gamma   90.00
#
_symmetry.space_group_name_H-M   'P 1'
#
loop_
_entity.id
_entity.type
_entity.pdbx_description
1 polymer ?
#
loop_
_entity_poly.entity_id
_entity_poly.type
_entity_poly.pdbx_seq_one_letter_code
_entity_poly.pdbx_strand_id
1 'polypeptide(L)'
;MNHMNMDVLKNPVIATALSVITALIIAISAAAGFGAFGSSAPTPPTGESDALVVTLPANAHKATPEQVEEILNGEWKTASHPLGRNITFWRGDEAPENTALVQGGACNGFGVALVVDKSTATYSYEDRPVTMMGCDAERHLYDGAVRNALIKGNTIFYDGTNAYLGKDGTGLKLSPAR
;
A
#
# COMPACT_ATOMS: atom_id res chain seq x y z
N MET A 1 -29.88 -34.52 -31.58
CA MET A 1 -29.70 -35.52 -30.51
C MET A 1 -28.31 -36.08 -30.63
N ASN A 2 -27.35 -35.56 -29.86
CA ASN A 2 -26.01 -36.13 -29.72
C ASN A 2 -25.74 -36.29 -28.23
N HIS A 3 -25.76 -37.56 -27.79
CA HIS A 3 -25.34 -38.00 -26.47
C HIS A 3 -23.84 -37.75 -26.34
N MET A 4 -23.43 -36.78 -25.50
CA MET A 4 -22.07 -36.79 -24.94
C MET A 4 -22.10 -37.64 -23.68
N ASN A 5 -21.56 -38.84 -23.83
CA ASN A 5 -21.42 -39.82 -22.78
C ASN A 5 -20.33 -39.36 -21.80
N MET A 6 -20.69 -39.22 -20.53
CA MET A 6 -19.77 -38.96 -19.41
C MET A 6 -18.97 -40.22 -19.12
N ASP A 7 -17.85 -40.41 -19.82
CA ASP A 7 -16.88 -41.49 -19.53
C ASP A 7 -15.45 -40.93 -19.44
N VAL A 8 -15.25 -39.89 -18.62
CA VAL A 8 -13.92 -39.40 -18.20
C VAL A 8 -13.75 -39.58 -16.69
N LEU A 9 -14.11 -40.77 -16.19
CA LEU A 9 -14.02 -41.13 -14.77
C LEU A 9 -13.50 -42.57 -14.58
N LYS A 10 -12.54 -42.99 -15.42
CA LYS A 10 -11.82 -44.27 -15.29
C LYS A 10 -10.32 -44.12 -15.53
N ASN A 11 -9.70 -43.16 -14.83
CA ASN A 11 -8.25 -43.14 -14.71
C ASN A 11 -7.85 -42.94 -13.23
N PRO A 12 -7.34 -43.96 -12.53
CA PRO A 12 -7.19 -43.96 -11.07
C PRO A 12 -5.95 -43.19 -10.56
N VAL A 13 -5.53 -42.13 -11.24
CA VAL A 13 -4.32 -41.34 -10.89
C VAL A 13 -4.65 -39.93 -10.41
N ILE A 14 -5.92 -39.52 -10.40
CA ILE A 14 -6.33 -38.14 -10.06
C ILE A 14 -7.49 -38.15 -9.07
N ALA A 15 -7.28 -38.69 -7.87
CA ALA A 15 -8.25 -38.62 -6.79
C ALA A 15 -7.58 -38.81 -5.42
N THR A 16 -6.71 -37.88 -5.01
CA THR A 16 -6.40 -37.59 -3.59
C THR A 16 -5.36 -36.47 -3.52
N ALA A 17 -5.81 -35.22 -3.40
CA ALA A 17 -4.97 -34.11 -2.93
C ALA A 17 -5.83 -33.15 -2.09
N LEU A 18 -6.54 -33.72 -1.12
CA LEU A 18 -7.05 -33.01 0.04
C LEU A 18 -6.43 -33.68 1.28
N SER A 19 -5.27 -33.20 1.70
CA SER A 19 -4.76 -33.46 3.06
C SER A 19 -3.69 -32.44 3.44
N VAL A 20 -4.08 -31.55 4.37
CA VAL A 20 -3.27 -31.05 5.50
C VAL A 20 -1.84 -30.59 5.20
N ILE A 21 -1.63 -29.28 5.11
CA ILE A 21 -0.35 -28.68 5.49
C ILE A 21 -0.62 -27.63 6.57
N THR A 22 -0.85 -28.14 7.77
CA THR A 22 -0.74 -27.41 9.04
C THR A 22 0.34 -28.10 9.85
N ALA A 23 1.59 -27.62 9.74
CA ALA A 23 2.70 -27.88 10.66
C ALA A 23 3.75 -26.78 10.39
N LEU A 24 3.78 -25.71 11.17
CA LEU A 24 4.61 -25.57 12.36
C LEU A 24 6.08 -25.92 12.09
N ILE A 25 6.88 -24.95 11.64
CA ILE A 25 8.33 -24.98 11.79
C ILE A 25 8.69 -23.95 12.86
N ILE A 26 8.73 -24.42 14.10
CA ILE A 26 9.40 -23.75 15.21
C ILE A 26 10.90 -24.10 15.09
N ALA A 27 11.72 -23.05 15.08
CA ALA A 27 13.13 -22.97 15.47
C ALA A 27 14.05 -24.18 15.19
N ILE A 28 14.98 -24.00 14.25
CA ILE A 28 16.28 -24.67 14.29
C ILE A 28 17.36 -23.59 14.37
N SER A 29 17.82 -23.33 15.58
CA SER A 29 19.08 -22.64 15.84
C SER A 29 20.20 -23.68 15.93
N ALA A 30 21.31 -23.34 15.29
CA ALA A 30 22.66 -23.86 15.52
C ALA A 30 23.01 -25.29 15.05
N ALA A 31 23.59 -25.38 13.86
CA ALA A 31 24.80 -26.19 13.66
C ALA A 31 25.71 -25.48 12.65
N ALA A 32 26.86 -25.05 13.15
CA ALA A 32 27.94 -24.44 12.39
C ALA A 32 28.61 -25.46 11.45
N GLY A 33 29.06 -25.02 10.27
CA GLY A 33 30.02 -25.79 9.48
C GLY A 33 30.12 -25.42 8.00
N PHE A 34 31.01 -24.45 7.70
CA PHE A 34 31.79 -24.31 6.46
C PHE A 34 31.06 -24.12 5.11
N GLY A 35 31.15 -22.91 4.54
CA GLY A 35 31.01 -22.70 3.10
C GLY A 35 30.66 -21.28 2.70
N ALA A 36 31.61 -20.57 2.10
CA ALA A 36 31.56 -19.18 1.68
C ALA A 36 30.37 -18.83 0.76
N PHE A 37 29.70 -17.70 1.07
CA PHE A 37 29.42 -16.53 0.22
C PHE A 37 28.52 -15.62 1.06
N GLY A 38 29.14 -14.67 1.76
CA GLY A 38 28.45 -13.71 2.61
C GLY A 38 27.61 -12.74 1.79
N SER A 39 26.43 -13.17 1.36
CA SER A 39 25.33 -12.25 1.07
C SER A 39 24.67 -11.94 2.41
N SER A 40 25.23 -10.97 3.13
CA SER A 40 24.53 -10.34 4.24
C SER A 40 23.29 -9.68 3.64
N ALA A 41 22.19 -10.43 3.54
CA ALA A 41 20.88 -9.79 3.46
C ALA A 41 20.82 -8.87 4.68
N PRO A 42 20.70 -7.54 4.48
CA PRO A 42 20.63 -6.64 5.62
C PRO A 42 19.46 -7.10 6.47
N THR A 43 19.75 -7.52 7.70
CA THR A 43 18.75 -7.73 8.74
C THR A 43 17.91 -6.45 8.75
N PRO A 44 16.59 -6.52 8.49
CA PRO A 44 15.74 -5.35 8.63
C PRO A 44 15.96 -4.82 10.04
N PRO A 45 16.24 -3.52 10.22
CA PRO A 45 16.49 -2.98 11.55
C PRO A 45 15.29 -3.31 12.43
N THR A 46 15.55 -4.03 13.52
CA THR A 46 14.61 -4.24 14.63
C THR A 46 14.46 -2.93 15.41
N GLY A 47 13.86 -1.94 14.77
CA GLY A 47 12.93 -0.99 15.39
C GLY A 47 11.55 -1.30 14.83
N GLU A 48 10.47 -0.73 15.35
CA GLU A 48 9.21 -0.75 14.60
C GLU A 48 9.50 -0.33 13.15
N SER A 49 9.38 -1.27 12.22
CA SER A 49 9.27 -0.93 10.81
C SER A 49 7.99 -0.12 10.74
N ASP A 50 8.09 1.21 10.74
CA ASP A 50 6.98 2.06 10.39
C ASP A 50 6.62 1.69 8.94
N ALA A 51 5.71 0.75 8.82
CA ALA A 51 5.26 0.25 7.54
C ALA A 51 4.46 1.37 6.88
N LEU A 52 4.62 1.55 5.57
CA LEU A 52 3.83 2.51 4.80
C LEU A 52 2.32 2.25 4.97
N VAL A 53 1.94 0.98 4.90
CA VAL A 53 0.57 0.52 5.13
C VAL A 53 0.50 -0.13 6.51
N VAL A 54 -0.43 0.35 7.33
CA VAL A 54 -0.63 -0.11 8.70
C VAL A 54 -2.06 -0.56 8.91
N THR A 55 -2.29 -1.36 9.95
CA THR A 55 -3.63 -1.54 10.51
C THR A 55 -4.11 -0.21 11.08
N LEU A 56 -5.35 0.16 10.77
CA LEU A 56 -5.97 1.37 11.33
C LEU A 56 -6.05 1.24 12.86
N PRO A 57 -5.64 2.26 13.61
CA PRO A 57 -5.78 2.22 15.06
C PRO A 57 -7.26 2.25 15.46
N ALA A 58 -7.58 1.77 16.66
CA ALA A 58 -8.97 1.62 17.10
C ALA A 58 -9.76 2.95 17.18
N ASN A 59 -9.07 4.09 17.30
CA ASN A 59 -9.65 5.43 17.30
C ASN A 59 -9.75 6.06 15.89
N ALA A 60 -9.21 5.41 14.84
CA ALA A 60 -9.38 5.88 13.48
C ALA A 60 -10.84 5.71 13.05
N HIS A 61 -11.44 6.80 12.60
CA HIS A 61 -12.81 6.86 12.10
C HIS A 61 -12.81 7.50 10.72
N LYS A 62 -13.89 7.33 9.96
CA LYS A 62 -14.04 8.05 8.68
C LYS A 62 -13.97 9.55 8.96
N ALA A 63 -13.15 10.26 8.18
CA ALA A 63 -12.99 11.69 8.34
C ALA A 63 -14.32 12.43 8.11
N THR A 64 -14.55 13.52 8.82
CA THR A 64 -15.65 14.45 8.50
C THR A 64 -15.33 15.26 7.24
N PRO A 65 -16.30 15.91 6.59
CA PRO A 65 -16.03 16.74 5.41
C PRO A 65 -14.97 17.83 5.65
N GLU A 66 -14.98 18.44 6.83
CA GLU A 66 -14.01 19.46 7.24
C GLU A 66 -12.61 18.86 7.40
N GLN A 67 -12.52 17.69 8.05
CA GLN A 67 -11.25 16.97 8.18
C GLN A 67 -10.71 16.50 6.83
N VAL A 68 -11.56 16.06 5.91
CA VAL A 68 -11.14 15.74 4.53
C VAL A 68 -10.53 16.97 3.87
N GLU A 69 -11.15 18.14 4.02
CA GLU A 69 -10.61 19.39 3.47
C GLU A 69 -9.27 19.77 4.12
N GLU A 70 -9.13 19.64 5.44
CA GLU A 70 -7.87 19.85 6.15
C GLU A 70 -6.78 18.89 5.66
N ILE A 71 -7.12 17.61 5.48
CA ILE A 71 -6.20 16.58 4.98
C ILE A 71 -5.71 16.92 3.57
N LEU A 72 -6.62 17.31 2.69
CA LEU A 72 -6.30 17.68 1.30
C LEU A 72 -5.58 19.03 1.19
N ASN A 73 -5.53 19.85 2.24
CA ASN A 73 -4.76 21.10 2.27
C ASN A 73 -3.45 20.97 3.06
N GLY A 74 -3.26 19.87 3.77
CA GLY A 74 -2.10 19.64 4.62
C GLY A 74 -0.86 19.15 3.87
N GLU A 75 0.26 19.24 4.58
CA GLU A 75 1.50 18.56 4.21
C GLU A 75 1.73 17.37 5.14
N TRP A 76 2.09 16.23 4.55
CA TRP A 76 2.13 14.96 5.25
C TRP A 76 3.45 14.25 5.04
N LYS A 77 3.84 13.39 5.96
CA LYS A 77 4.96 12.46 5.85
C LYS A 77 4.41 11.05 5.91
N THR A 78 4.89 10.19 5.02
CA THR A 78 4.72 8.76 5.21
C THR A 78 5.82 8.26 6.13
N ALA A 79 5.61 7.06 6.65
CA ALA A 79 6.71 6.29 7.18
C ALA A 79 7.80 6.07 6.12
N SER A 80 9.06 6.02 6.54
CA SER A 80 10.20 5.53 5.72
C SER A 80 10.39 6.24 4.36
N HIS A 81 10.07 7.53 4.24
CA HIS A 81 10.35 8.27 3.01
C HIS A 81 11.88 8.40 2.79
N PRO A 82 12.46 7.86 1.70
CA PRO A 82 13.92 7.77 1.53
C PRO A 82 14.61 9.14 1.42
N LEU A 83 13.91 10.13 0.87
CA LEU A 83 14.38 11.52 0.78
C LEU A 83 13.80 12.47 1.84
N GLY A 84 13.02 11.96 2.80
CA GLY A 84 12.35 12.78 3.82
C GLY A 84 11.42 13.88 3.28
N ARG A 85 10.88 13.72 2.07
CA ARG A 85 9.97 14.71 1.45
C ARG A 85 8.55 14.53 1.95
N ASN A 86 7.78 15.61 1.85
CA ASN A 86 6.37 15.62 2.20
C ASN A 86 5.50 15.14 1.01
N ILE A 87 4.38 14.51 1.34
CA ILE A 87 3.23 14.32 0.46
C ILE A 87 2.31 15.52 0.61
N THR A 88 1.87 16.06 -0.52
CA THR A 88 0.86 17.12 -0.58
C THR A 88 -0.21 16.76 -1.62
N PHE A 89 -1.33 17.47 -1.59
CA PHE A 89 -2.44 17.25 -2.50
C PHE A 89 -2.65 18.52 -3.32
N TRP A 90 -2.33 18.47 -4.61
CA TRP A 90 -2.48 19.60 -5.50
C TRP A 90 -3.85 19.57 -6.18
N ARG A 91 -4.60 20.66 -6.04
CA ARG A 91 -5.89 20.89 -6.69
C ARG A 91 -5.71 22.05 -7.66
N GLY A 92 -5.34 21.74 -8.90
CA GLY A 92 -5.10 22.73 -9.93
C GLY A 92 -6.39 23.30 -10.52
N ASP A 93 -6.30 24.49 -11.11
CA ASP A 93 -7.43 25.15 -11.79
C ASP A 93 -7.99 24.34 -12.98
N GLU A 94 -7.17 23.44 -13.54
CA GLU A 94 -7.52 22.58 -14.68
C GLU A 94 -8.08 21.20 -14.26
N ALA A 95 -8.05 20.87 -12.96
CA ALA A 95 -8.62 19.63 -12.45
C ALA A 95 -10.08 19.86 -12.00
N PRO A 96 -10.97 18.85 -12.11
CA PRO A 96 -12.30 18.94 -11.52
C PRO A 96 -12.21 19.31 -10.03
N GLU A 97 -13.15 20.10 -9.52
CA GLU A 97 -13.14 20.67 -8.15
C GLU A 97 -12.92 19.64 -7.03
N ASN A 98 -13.31 18.39 -7.27
CA ASN A 98 -13.18 17.27 -6.35
C ASN A 98 -11.93 16.41 -6.58
N THR A 99 -11.01 16.82 -7.45
CA THR A 99 -9.81 16.06 -7.82
C THR A 99 -8.56 16.62 -7.17
N ALA A 100 -7.79 15.76 -6.52
CA ALA A 100 -6.54 16.10 -5.85
C ALA A 100 -5.39 15.21 -6.35
N LEU A 101 -4.40 15.80 -7.03
CA LEU A 101 -3.19 15.12 -7.45
C LEU A 101 -2.26 14.89 -6.26
N VAL A 102 -1.88 13.65 -6.00
CA VAL A 102 -0.97 13.31 -4.90
C VAL A 102 0.47 13.59 -5.33
N GLN A 103 1.10 14.57 -4.68
CA GLN A 103 2.45 15.07 -4.94
C GLN A 103 3.45 14.54 -3.92
N GLY A 104 4.75 14.63 -4.26
CA GLY A 104 5.85 14.15 -3.43
C GLY A 104 6.80 13.29 -4.26
N GLY A 105 6.77 11.98 -4.05
CA GLY A 105 7.62 11.03 -4.76
C GLY A 105 9.10 11.09 -4.39
N ALA A 106 9.73 9.92 -4.36
CA ALA A 106 11.17 9.78 -4.20
C ALA A 106 11.91 9.81 -5.55
N CYS A 107 11.29 9.31 -6.63
CA CYS A 107 11.84 9.34 -7.97
C CYS A 107 10.88 10.04 -8.94
N ASN A 108 9.90 9.32 -9.46
CA ASN A 108 9.03 9.75 -10.55
C ASN A 108 7.70 10.35 -10.07
N GLY A 109 7.42 10.24 -8.77
CA GLY A 109 6.10 10.53 -8.22
C GLY A 109 5.20 9.31 -8.27
N PHE A 110 4.00 9.46 -7.71
CA PHE A 110 3.07 8.34 -7.54
C PHE A 110 2.18 8.13 -8.78
N GLY A 111 1.94 9.18 -9.57
CA GLY A 111 1.09 9.12 -10.75
C GLY A 111 -0.39 8.85 -10.42
N VAL A 112 -0.88 9.39 -9.31
CA VAL A 112 -2.24 9.16 -8.81
C VAL A 112 -2.90 10.49 -8.51
N ALA A 113 -4.09 10.71 -9.07
CA ALA A 113 -5.02 11.71 -8.59
C ALA A 113 -6.19 11.02 -7.86
N LEU A 114 -6.72 11.65 -6.82
CA LEU A 114 -7.87 11.18 -6.06
C LEU A 114 -9.09 12.01 -6.43
N VAL A 115 -10.19 11.36 -6.80
CA VAL A 115 -11.49 12.02 -6.98
C VAL A 115 -12.27 11.79 -5.69
N VAL A 116 -12.37 12.83 -4.87
CA VAL A 116 -12.79 12.73 -3.47
C VAL A 116 -14.23 13.20 -3.29
N ASP A 117 -15.06 12.35 -2.68
CA ASP A 117 -16.34 12.75 -2.12
C ASP A 117 -16.17 13.05 -0.63
N LYS A 118 -16.13 14.35 -0.33
CA LYS A 118 -15.94 14.85 1.04
C LYS A 118 -17.10 14.46 1.97
N SER A 119 -18.32 14.32 1.44
CA SER A 119 -19.50 14.03 2.25
C SER A 119 -19.50 12.60 2.81
N THR A 120 -18.83 11.68 2.12
CA THR A 120 -18.72 10.27 2.51
C THR A 120 -17.31 9.87 2.95
N ALA A 121 -16.35 10.80 2.84
CA ALA A 121 -14.91 10.58 3.01
C ALA A 121 -14.40 9.41 2.15
N THR A 122 -14.96 9.23 0.96
CA THR A 122 -14.53 8.20 0.01
C THR A 122 -13.82 8.84 -1.17
N TYR A 123 -13.03 8.04 -1.87
CA TYR A 123 -12.39 8.46 -3.11
C TYR A 123 -12.29 7.31 -4.11
N SER A 124 -12.28 7.67 -5.39
CA SER A 124 -11.72 6.85 -6.46
C SER A 124 -10.38 7.44 -6.89
N TYR A 125 -9.64 6.72 -7.74
CA TYR A 125 -8.37 7.20 -8.27
C TYR A 125 -8.41 7.34 -9.78
N GLU A 126 -7.58 8.24 -10.29
CA GLU A 126 -7.25 8.38 -11.70
C GLU A 126 -5.74 8.21 -11.89
N ASP A 127 -5.37 7.41 -12.89
CA ASP A 127 -3.99 7.24 -13.28
C ASP A 127 -3.47 8.50 -13.98
N ARG A 128 -2.29 8.96 -13.55
CA ARG A 128 -1.60 10.11 -14.12
C ARG A 128 -0.22 9.70 -14.62
N PRO A 129 0.21 10.21 -15.79
CA PRO A 129 1.55 9.94 -16.27
C PRO A 129 2.58 10.49 -15.28
N VAL A 130 3.66 9.73 -15.13
CA VAL A 130 4.85 10.14 -14.36
C VAL A 130 6.02 10.28 -15.32
N THR A 131 7.03 11.04 -14.91
CA THR A 131 8.31 11.06 -15.62
C THR A 131 9.00 9.70 -15.47
N MET A 132 9.96 9.39 -16.35
CA MET A 132 10.78 8.18 -16.25
C MET A 132 12.24 8.58 -16.03
N MET A 133 12.55 9.02 -14.82
CA MET A 133 13.92 9.30 -14.40
C MET A 133 14.63 7.99 -14.00
N GLY A 134 15.94 7.95 -14.23
CA GLY A 134 16.79 6.88 -13.73
C GLY A 134 17.16 7.13 -12.28
N CYS A 135 16.50 6.45 -11.35
CA CYS A 135 16.81 6.49 -9.92
C CYS A 135 17.31 5.12 -9.43
N ASP A 136 17.82 5.08 -8.20
CA ASP A 136 18.09 3.81 -7.53
C ASP A 136 16.79 3.00 -7.30
N ALA A 137 16.96 1.69 -7.11
CA ALA A 137 15.84 0.76 -6.98
C ALA A 137 14.96 1.05 -5.75
N GLU A 138 15.55 1.55 -4.66
CA GLU A 138 14.82 1.85 -3.42
C GLU A 138 13.78 2.94 -3.64
N ARG A 139 14.14 4.02 -4.35
CA ARG A 139 13.20 5.11 -4.67
C ARG A 139 12.07 4.65 -5.59
N HIS A 140 12.37 3.79 -6.56
CA HIS A 140 11.33 3.21 -7.43
C HIS A 140 10.37 2.32 -6.65
N LEU A 141 10.88 1.48 -5.74
CA LEU A 141 10.07 0.62 -4.88
C LEU A 141 9.20 1.44 -3.94
N TYR A 142 9.73 2.53 -3.38
CA TYR A 142 8.97 3.46 -2.55
C TYR A 142 7.80 4.09 -3.33
N ASP A 143 8.05 4.69 -4.50
CA ASP A 143 7.01 5.31 -5.31
C ASP A 143 5.91 4.30 -5.69
N GLY A 144 6.32 3.09 -6.08
CA GLY A 144 5.40 1.99 -6.38
C GLY A 144 4.59 1.53 -5.17
N ALA A 145 5.19 1.46 -3.99
CA ALA A 145 4.51 1.05 -2.77
C ALA A 145 3.43 2.05 -2.34
N VAL A 146 3.76 3.36 -2.35
CA VAL A 146 2.78 4.42 -2.04
C VAL A 146 1.65 4.44 -3.07
N ARG A 147 1.98 4.39 -4.37
CA ARG A 147 0.99 4.29 -5.46
C ARG A 147 0.05 3.11 -5.24
N ASN A 148 0.57 1.93 -4.96
CA ASN A 148 -0.23 0.73 -4.73
C ASN A 148 -1.14 0.86 -3.51
N ALA A 149 -0.68 1.54 -2.45
CA ALA A 149 -1.50 1.78 -1.27
C ALA A 149 -2.67 2.72 -1.57
N LEU A 150 -2.43 3.80 -2.32
CA LEU A 150 -3.47 4.73 -2.78
C LEU A 150 -4.53 4.05 -3.65
N ILE A 151 -4.11 3.20 -4.59
CA ILE A 151 -5.02 2.49 -5.50
C ILE A 151 -5.89 1.44 -4.78
N LYS A 152 -5.36 0.82 -3.73
CA LYS A 152 -6.08 -0.21 -2.95
C LYS A 152 -7.05 0.40 -1.93
N GLY A 153 -6.78 1.60 -1.47
CA GLY A 153 -7.67 2.34 -0.58
C GLY A 153 -8.87 2.93 -1.32
N ASN A 154 -9.88 3.33 -0.56
CA ASN A 154 -11.04 4.05 -1.11
C ASN A 154 -11.74 4.96 -0.08
N THR A 155 -11.22 5.04 1.14
CA THR A 155 -11.79 5.79 2.24
C THR A 155 -10.69 6.55 2.96
N ILE A 156 -11.00 7.78 3.40
CA ILE A 156 -10.14 8.64 4.19
C ILE A 156 -10.56 8.49 5.66
N PHE A 157 -9.61 8.09 6.51
CA PHE A 157 -9.80 8.00 7.95
C PHE A 157 -8.89 8.98 8.68
N TYR A 158 -9.29 9.34 9.89
CA TYR A 158 -8.54 10.24 10.76
C TYR A 158 -8.59 9.71 12.21
N ASP A 159 -7.47 9.82 12.93
CA ASP A 159 -7.36 9.36 14.33
C ASP A 159 -7.27 10.52 15.33
N GLY A 160 -7.33 11.78 14.86
CA GLY A 160 -7.08 12.98 15.65
C GLY A 160 -5.71 13.62 15.42
N THR A 161 -4.80 12.94 14.72
CA THR A 161 -3.46 13.47 14.37
C THR A 161 -3.01 13.00 12.99
N ASN A 162 -3.19 11.73 12.66
CA ASN A 162 -2.77 11.11 11.41
C ASN A 162 -3.98 10.88 10.50
N ALA A 163 -3.75 11.03 9.21
CA ALA A 163 -4.68 10.62 8.18
C ALA A 163 -4.32 9.23 7.64
N TYR A 164 -5.33 8.50 7.17
CA TYR A 164 -5.15 7.19 6.56
C TYR A 164 -5.96 7.10 5.27
N LEU A 165 -5.28 6.72 4.18
CA LEU A 165 -5.91 6.41 2.91
C LEU A 165 -6.00 4.88 2.81
N GLY A 166 -7.19 4.33 3.06
CA GLY A 166 -7.32 2.91 3.39
C GLY A 166 -8.63 2.24 2.97
N LYS A 167 -8.67 0.93 3.23
CA LYS A 167 -9.81 0.03 3.01
C LYS A 167 -9.65 -1.21 3.91
N ASP A 168 -10.77 -1.80 4.35
CA ASP A 168 -10.81 -3.07 5.08
C ASP A 168 -9.90 -3.12 6.33
N GLY A 169 -9.82 -2.00 7.06
CA GLY A 169 -9.05 -1.91 8.32
C GLY A 169 -7.55 -1.70 8.15
N THR A 170 -7.05 -1.49 6.93
CA THR A 170 -5.64 -1.12 6.67
C THR A 170 -5.55 0.11 5.77
N GLY A 171 -4.45 0.86 5.83
CA GLY A 171 -4.28 2.04 4.99
C GLY A 171 -2.89 2.64 5.02
N LEU A 172 -2.60 3.46 4.01
CA LEU A 172 -1.40 4.31 3.96
C LEU A 172 -1.49 5.34 5.10
N LYS A 173 -0.55 5.31 6.04
CA LYS A 173 -0.48 6.28 7.13
C LYS A 173 0.20 7.57 6.65
N LEU A 174 -0.44 8.70 6.93
CA LEU A 174 0.04 10.05 6.71
C LEU A 174 0.15 10.77 8.06
N SER A 175 1.37 11.11 8.46
CA SER A 175 1.65 11.88 9.69
C SER A 175 1.85 13.36 9.34
N PRO A 176 1.46 14.33 10.16
CA PRO A 176 1.68 15.75 9.86
C PRO A 176 3.15 16.08 9.61
N ALA A 177 3.44 16.84 8.55
CA ALA A 177 4.76 17.45 8.37
C ALA A 177 4.87 18.66 9.32
N ARG A 178 5.85 18.62 10.24
CA ARG A 178 6.19 19.77 11.11
C ARG A 178 6.91 20.85 10.33
#